data_AF-A0A8C9GJ06-F1
#
_entry.id   AF-A0A8C9GJ06-F1
#
_cell.length_a   1.000
_cell.length_b   1.000
_cell.length_c   1.000
_cell.angle_alpha   90.00
_cell.angle_beta   90.00
_cell.angle_gamma   90.00
#
_symmetry.space_group_name_H-M   'P 1'
#
loop_
_entity.id
_entity.type
_entity.pdbx_description
1 polymer ?
#
loop_
_entity_poly.entity_id
_entity_poly.type
_entity_poly.pdbx_seq_one_letter_code
_entity_poly.pdbx_strand_id
1 'polypeptide(L)' 'MAEKDIETKIKNYKTAPFDSRFPNQNQTRNCWQNYLDFHCCQKAMTAKGGDTDAAALQIPF' A
#
# COMPACT_ATOMS: atom_id res chain seq x y z
N MET A 1 11.39 7.19 14.58
CA MET A 1 11.10 8.31 13.65
C MET A 1 10.25 7.89 12.44
N ALA A 2 10.24 6.61 12.04
CA ALA A 2 9.41 6.12 10.93
C ALA A 2 7.90 6.07 11.24
N GLU A 3 7.51 5.72 12.46
CA GLU A 3 6.11 5.50 12.83
C GLU A 3 5.23 6.76 12.76
N LYS A 4 5.76 7.92 13.20
CA LYS A 4 5.07 9.22 13.12
C LYS A 4 4.86 9.72 11.69
N ASP A 5 5.79 9.40 10.79
CA ASP A 5 5.72 9.80 9.37
C ASP A 5 4.59 9.03 8.66
N ILE A 6 4.47 7.73 8.97
CA ILE A 6 3.42 6.86 8.45
C ILE A 6 2.04 7.33 8.94
N GLU A 7 1.87 7.58 10.24
CA GLU A 7 0.59 8.06 10.80
C GLU A 7 0.14 9.38 10.15
N THR A 8 1.09 10.29 9.91
CA THR A 8 0.82 11.57 9.26
C THR A 8 0.42 11.38 7.79
N LYS A 9 1.06 10.46 7.08
CA LYS A 9 0.72 10.10 5.70
C LYS A 9 -0.70 9.53 5.61
N ILE A 10 -1.11 8.65 6.52
CA ILE A 10 -2.49 8.11 6.56
C ILE A 10 -3.50 9.23 6.78
N LYS A 11 -3.27 10.07 7.80
CA LYS A 11 -4.19 11.17 8.13
C LYS A 11 -4.38 12.15 6.97
N ASN A 12 -3.34 12.35 6.16
CA ASN A 12 -3.36 13.25 5.02
C ASN A 12 -3.64 12.54 3.67
N TYR A 13 -3.85 11.22 3.68
CA TYR A 13 -4.08 10.45 2.47
C TYR A 13 -5.45 10.77 1.88
N LYS A 14 -5.48 11.23 0.62
CA LYS A 14 -6.72 11.60 -0.07
C LYS A 14 -7.01 10.69 -1.26
N THR A 15 -6.00 10.42 -2.07
CA THR A 15 -6.09 9.62 -3.28
C THR A 15 -4.75 8.93 -3.52
N ALA A 16 -4.78 7.81 -4.25
CA ALA A 16 -3.57 7.18 -4.73
C ALA A 16 -2.75 8.17 -5.60
N PRO A 17 -1.42 8.20 -5.44
CA PRO A 17 -0.53 9.00 -6.27
C PRO A 17 -0.46 8.42 -7.70
N PHE A 18 0.19 9.18 -8.58
CA PHE A 18 0.45 8.74 -9.94
C PHE A 18 1.56 7.66 -9.96
N ASP A 19 1.23 6.49 -10.49
CA ASP A 19 2.19 5.42 -10.72
C ASP A 19 2.70 5.45 -12.17
N SER A 20 3.97 5.81 -12.34
CA SER A 20 4.65 5.88 -13.64
C SER A 20 4.69 4.54 -14.41
N ARG A 21 4.50 3.39 -13.73
CA ARG A 21 4.40 2.07 -14.37
C ARG A 21 3.08 1.88 -15.11
N PHE A 22 2.04 2.61 -14.70
CA PHE A 22 0.70 2.56 -15.27
C PHE A 22 0.24 3.96 -15.74
N PRO A 23 0.89 4.55 -16.76
CA PRO A 23 0.63 5.94 -17.17
C PRO A 23 -0.60 6.11 -18.07
N ASN A 24 -1.23 5.01 -18.49
CA ASN A 24 -2.34 5.03 -19.44
C ASN A 24 -3.71 5.18 -18.74
N GLN A 25 -4.75 5.50 -19.52
CA GLN A 25 -6.11 5.60 -18.99
C GLN A 25 -6.66 4.26 -18.45
N ASN A 26 -6.18 3.12 -18.95
CA ASN A 26 -6.59 1.81 -18.47
C ASN A 26 -5.85 1.43 -17.18
N GLN A 27 -6.51 1.60 -16.03
CA GLN A 27 -5.96 1.34 -14.70
C GLN A 27 -6.21 -0.08 -14.15
N THR A 28 -6.72 -1.01 -14.94
CA THR A 28 -7.08 -2.36 -14.46
C THR A 28 -5.88 -3.11 -13.86
N ARG A 29 -4.69 -3.02 -14.49
CA ARG A 29 -3.47 -3.66 -13.98
C ARG A 29 -2.94 -3.01 -12.70
N ASN A 30 -3.07 -1.69 -12.58
CA ASN A 30 -2.70 -0.97 -11.35
C ASN A 30 -3.56 -1.44 -10.17
N CYS A 31 -4.88 -1.48 -10.37
CA CYS A 31 -5.83 -1.97 -9.35
C CYS A 31 -5.53 -3.42 -8.94
N TRP A 32 -5.31 -4.30 -9.92
CA TRP A 32 -4.98 -5.70 -9.66
C TRP A 32 -3.66 -5.88 -8.90
N GLN A 33 -2.62 -5.14 -9.27
CA GLN A 33 -1.32 -5.23 -8.59
C GLN A 33 -1.43 -4.78 -7.13
N ASN A 34 -2.08 -3.64 -6.86
CA ASN A 34 -2.29 -3.16 -5.49
C ASN A 34 -3.09 -4.15 -4.62
N TYR A 35 -4.09 -4.82 -5.20
CA TYR A 35 -4.85 -5.86 -4.50
C TYR A 35 -3.98 -7.04 -4.09
N LEU A 36 -3.14 -7.54 -5.01
CA LEU A 36 -2.20 -8.61 -4.72
C LEU A 36 -1.15 -8.19 -3.69
N ASP A 37 -0.58 -6.99 -3.83
CA ASP A 37 0.44 -6.48 -2.93
C ASP A 37 -0.10 -6.37 -1.49
N PHE A 38 -1.35 -5.94 -1.32
CA PHE A 38 -2.00 -5.89 -0.01
C PHE A 38 -2.12 -7.27 0.64
N HIS A 39 -2.66 -8.25 -0.08
CA HIS A 39 -2.84 -9.59 0.49
C HIS A 39 -1.52 -10.34 0.67
N CYS A 40 -0.54 -10.13 -0.19
CA CYS A 40 0.81 -10.66 -0.02
C CYS A 40 1.49 -10.04 1.20
N CYS A 41 1.40 -8.73 1.37
CA CYS A 41 1.94 -8.03 2.54
C CYS A 41 1.26 -8.49 3.83
N GLN A 42 -0.07 -8.57 3.85
CA GLN A 42 -0.83 -9.05 5.01
C GLN A 42 -0.38 -10.45 5.43
N LYS A 43 -0.29 -11.40 4.48
CA LYS A 43 0.22 -12.75 4.75
C LYS A 43 1.64 -12.75 5.29
N ALA A 44 2.52 -11.91 4.73
CA ALA A 44 3.90 -11.77 5.20
C ALA A 44 3.98 -11.18 6.62
N MET A 45 3.10 -10.23 6.97
CA MET A 45 3.02 -9.65 8.31
C MET A 45 2.51 -10.66 9.33
N THR A 46 1.44 -11.40 9.01
CA THR A 46 0.93 -12.49 9.86
C THR A 46 2.01 -13.55 10.13
N ALA A 47 2.77 -13.96 9.10
CA ALA A 47 3.85 -14.92 9.25
C ALA A 47 5.01 -14.41 10.14
N LYS A 48 5.25 -13.09 10.15
CA LYS A 48 6.26 -12.44 10.97
C LYS A 48 5.76 -12.07 12.37
N GLY A 49 4.50 -12.34 12.71
CA GLY A 49 3.88 -11.93 13.97
C GLY A 49 3.71 -10.40 14.10
N GLY A 50 3.72 -9.67 12.99
CA GLY A 50 3.54 -8.22 12.96
C GLY A 50 2.07 -7.82 12.72
N ASP A 51 1.77 -6.54 12.97
CA ASP A 51 0.41 -6.01 12.84
C ASP A 51 -0.08 -6.06 11.39
N THR A 52 -1.16 -6.79 11.14
CA THR A 52 -1.77 -6.91 9.80
C THR A 52 -2.34 -5.60 9.30
N ASP A 53 -2.72 -4.72 10.21
CA ASP A 53 -3.32 -3.41 9.91
C ASP A 53 -2.28 -2.44 9.33
N ALA A 54 -0.99 -2.71 9.56
CA ALA A 54 0.10 -1.96 8.94
C ALA A 54 0.40 -2.39 7.50
N ALA A 55 -0.23 -3.47 6.98
CA ALA A 55 0.00 -3.93 5.60
C ALA A 55 -0.40 -2.89 4.55
N ALA A 56 -1.42 -2.06 4.83
CA ALA A 56 -1.82 -0.96 3.96
C ALA A 56 -0.77 0.17 3.85
N LEU A 57 0.24 0.16 4.72
CA LEU A 57 1.23 1.24 4.89
C LEU A 57 2.56 0.94 4.20
N GLN A 58 2.77 -0.33 3.83
CA GLN A 58 4.03 -0.81 3.26
C GLN A 58 3.93 -1.06 1.75
N ILE A 59 2.73 -0.99 1.17
CA ILE A 59 2.56 -1.11 -0.28
C ILE A 59 3.03 0.21 -0.89
N PRO A 60 4.02 0.17 -1.80
CA PRO A 60 4.47 1.37 -2.51
C PRO A 60 3.35 1.79 -3.47
N PHE A 61 2.53 2.72 -3.02
CA PHE A 61 1.75 3.58 -3.89
C PHE A 61 2.67 4.63 -4.52
#